data_AF-A0AA96XJJ6-F1
#
_entry.id   AF-A0AA96XJJ6-F1
#
_cell.length_a   1.000
_cell.length_b   1.000
_cell.length_c   1.000
_cell.angle_alpha   90.00
_cell.angle_beta   90.00
_cell.angle_gamma   90.00
#
_symmetry.space_group_name_H-M   'P 1'
#
loop_
_entity.id
_entity.type
_entity.pdbx_description
1 polymer ?
#
loop_
_entity_poly.entity_id
_entity_poly.type
_entity_poly.pdbx_seq_one_letter_code
_entity_poly.pdbx_strand_id
1 'polypeptide(L)'
;MKRLSLKSSFAVASCVSGIAALAFTVAPAAAFAQVPPPEFTLVECMQGNQSQNYTPAISLFARLVDVTGSGQFSSCLDATAPGIAFGSFTITGNGVASCLMASVPTQNTVTWNDGSQSVIEFLGGADVRPVGMTMVTVLGRVSSGRYENALAIKTMDVLSVPGVTQCILGGVSSATANVSLTLLRLF
;
A
#
# COMPACT_ATOMS: atom_id res chain seq x y z
N MET A 1 -46.39 42.84 32.86
CA MET A 1 -46.53 44.24 33.36
C MET A 1 -45.57 44.45 34.51
N LYS A 2 -44.49 45.23 34.30
CA LYS A 2 -43.89 46.15 35.29
C LYS A 2 -42.68 46.83 34.63
N ARG A 3 -42.89 48.07 34.21
CA ARG A 3 -41.86 49.08 33.92
C ARG A 3 -41.28 49.57 35.25
N LEU A 4 -39.98 49.80 35.33
CA LEU A 4 -39.30 50.68 36.31
C LEU A 4 -37.88 50.91 35.76
N SER A 5 -37.65 51.98 35.00
CA SER A 5 -37.36 53.37 35.41
C SER A 5 -35.88 53.57 35.78
N LEU A 6 -35.19 54.21 34.83
CA LEU A 6 -33.88 54.86 34.89
C LEU A 6 -33.64 55.63 36.21
N LYS A 7 -32.43 55.52 36.75
CA LYS A 7 -31.80 56.59 37.52
C LYS A 7 -30.46 56.95 36.87
N SER A 8 -30.47 58.13 36.28
CA SER A 8 -29.31 58.89 35.82
C SER A 8 -28.57 59.45 37.03
N SER A 9 -27.25 59.28 37.06
CA SER A 9 -26.34 60.17 37.80
C SER A 9 -25.15 60.48 36.90
N PHE A 10 -25.03 61.75 36.56
CA PHE A 10 -23.94 62.37 35.82
C PHE A 10 -22.69 62.47 36.70
N ALA A 11 -21.52 62.13 36.15
CA ALA A 11 -20.23 62.61 36.64
C ALA A 11 -19.27 62.81 35.47
N VAL A 12 -19.22 64.08 35.06
CA VAL A 12 -18.13 64.90 34.50
C VAL A 12 -16.93 64.23 33.82
N ALA A 13 -16.75 64.71 32.58
CA ALA A 13 -15.65 64.58 31.64
C ALA A 13 -14.22 64.59 32.21
N SER A 14 -13.37 63.77 31.59
CA SER A 14 -12.00 64.16 31.29
C SER A 14 -11.63 63.67 29.89
N CYS A 15 -11.42 64.62 28.98
CA CYS A 15 -10.99 64.41 27.60
C CYS A 15 -9.56 63.88 27.58
N VAL A 16 -9.36 62.67 27.06
CA VAL A 16 -8.08 62.27 26.48
C VAL A 16 -8.39 61.65 25.11
N SER A 17 -8.04 62.39 24.06
CA SER A 17 -8.09 61.94 22.67
C SER A 17 -7.21 60.71 22.49
N GLY A 18 -7.84 59.55 22.32
CA GLY A 18 -7.20 58.27 22.05
C GLY A 18 -7.78 57.67 20.78
N ILE A 19 -6.90 57.46 19.81
CA ILE A 19 -7.08 56.95 18.45
C ILE A 19 -8.06 55.77 18.36
N ALA A 20 -8.91 55.81 17.34
CA ALA A 20 -9.85 54.76 16.98
C ALA A 20 -9.16 53.40 16.77
N ALA A 21 -9.57 52.39 17.55
CA ALA A 21 -9.27 50.99 17.28
C ALA A 21 -10.60 50.25 17.04
N LEU A 22 -10.89 49.98 15.77
CA LEU A 22 -11.94 49.06 15.33
C LEU A 22 -11.63 47.67 15.89
N ALA A 23 -12.36 47.26 16.93
CA ALA A 23 -12.34 45.90 17.43
C ALA A 23 -13.02 44.97 16.41
N PHE A 24 -12.24 44.39 15.51
CA PHE A 24 -12.66 43.23 14.74
C PHE A 24 -12.86 42.06 15.71
N THR A 25 -14.12 41.70 15.96
CA THR A 25 -14.47 40.44 16.63
C THR A 25 -14.02 39.29 15.73
N VAL A 26 -12.88 38.68 16.06
CA VAL A 26 -12.40 37.45 15.44
C VAL A 26 -13.38 36.34 15.82
N ALA A 27 -14.22 35.93 14.87
CA ALA A 27 -15.04 34.74 15.01
C ALA A 27 -14.11 33.52 15.21
N PRO A 28 -14.44 32.57 16.09
CA PRO A 28 -13.63 31.38 16.28
C PRO A 28 -13.62 30.61 14.96
N ALA A 29 -12.42 30.44 14.39
CA ALA A 29 -12.19 29.54 13.28
C ALA A 29 -12.73 28.17 13.69
N ALA A 30 -13.70 27.66 12.92
CA ALA A 30 -14.11 26.28 13.00
C ALA A 30 -12.83 25.44 12.83
N ALA A 31 -12.40 24.80 13.91
CA ALA A 31 -11.35 23.80 13.85
C ALA A 31 -11.86 22.72 12.89
N PHE A 32 -11.31 22.69 11.68
CA PHE A 32 -11.37 21.50 10.86
C PHE A 32 -10.71 20.42 11.70
N ALA A 33 -11.53 19.52 12.27
CA ALA A 33 -11.04 18.29 12.83
C ALA A 33 -10.26 17.60 11.71
N GLN A 34 -8.93 17.64 11.79
CA GLN A 34 -8.08 16.81 10.98
C GLN A 34 -8.45 15.38 11.37
N VAL A 35 -9.23 14.70 10.54
CA VAL A 35 -9.43 13.26 10.67
C VAL A 35 -8.03 12.65 10.59
N PRO A 36 -7.51 12.02 11.66
CA PRO A 36 -6.24 11.30 11.56
C PRO A 36 -6.37 10.28 10.42
N PRO A 37 -5.36 10.12 9.55
CA PRO A 37 -5.40 9.06 8.57
C PRO A 37 -5.64 7.73 9.30
N PRO A 38 -6.40 6.78 8.73
CA PRO A 38 -6.58 5.48 9.33
C PRO A 38 -5.19 4.85 9.63
N GLU A 39 -4.82 4.80 10.91
CA GLU A 39 -3.54 4.28 11.41
C GLU A 39 -3.54 2.74 11.35
N PHE A 40 -3.42 2.16 10.14
CA PHE A 40 -3.49 0.70 9.97
C PHE A 40 -2.39 0.11 9.07
N THR A 41 -1.38 0.88 8.69
CA THR A 41 -0.16 0.31 8.07
C THR A 41 0.71 -0.33 9.14
N LEU A 42 0.91 -1.65 9.05
CA LEU A 42 1.88 -2.39 9.87
C LEU A 42 3.28 -2.24 9.31
N VAL A 43 3.44 -2.58 8.03
CA VAL A 43 4.74 -2.63 7.35
C VAL A 43 4.62 -2.06 5.96
N GLU A 44 5.59 -1.24 5.58
CA GLU A 44 5.76 -0.68 4.25
C GLU A 44 7.17 -0.96 3.74
N CYS A 45 7.26 -1.79 2.70
CA CYS A 45 8.48 -2.07 1.97
C CYS A 45 8.41 -1.42 0.59
N MET A 46 9.07 -0.26 0.41
CA MET A 46 8.97 0.53 -0.83
C MET A 46 9.87 0.05 -1.96
N GLN A 47 10.91 -0.71 -1.62
CA GLN A 47 11.89 -1.23 -2.57
C GLN A 47 12.13 -2.71 -2.36
N GLY A 48 12.23 -3.43 -3.47
CA GLY A 48 12.51 -4.84 -3.51
C GLY A 48 12.65 -5.34 -4.94
N ASN A 49 13.09 -6.58 -5.07
CA ASN A 49 13.18 -7.27 -6.34
C ASN A 49 12.57 -8.67 -6.23
N GLN A 50 12.26 -9.24 -7.38
CA GLN A 50 11.74 -10.59 -7.51
C GLN A 50 12.18 -11.18 -8.84
N SER A 51 12.49 -12.47 -8.83
CA SER A 51 12.56 -13.30 -10.01
C SER A 51 11.64 -14.50 -9.84
N GLN A 52 10.95 -14.86 -10.91
CA GLN A 52 10.08 -16.02 -10.94
C GLN A 52 10.24 -16.80 -12.23
N ASN A 53 9.97 -18.09 -12.16
CA ASN A 53 10.01 -19.05 -13.25
C ASN A 53 8.63 -19.67 -13.44
N TYR A 54 8.31 -19.98 -14.70
CA TYR A 54 7.10 -20.64 -15.14
C TYR A 54 7.44 -22.02 -15.69
N THR A 55 6.83 -23.05 -15.14
CA THR A 55 6.97 -24.42 -15.64
C THR A 55 5.59 -25.00 -15.93
N PRO A 56 5.24 -25.27 -17.19
CA PRO A 56 5.99 -24.96 -18.41
C PRO A 56 6.01 -23.45 -18.73
N ALA A 57 6.87 -23.03 -19.67
CA ALA A 57 6.94 -21.63 -20.11
C ALA A 57 5.57 -21.10 -20.59
N ILE A 58 5.20 -19.88 -20.20
CA ILE A 58 3.95 -19.25 -20.66
C ILE A 58 4.06 -18.87 -22.14
N SER A 59 2.95 -18.91 -22.86
CA SER A 59 2.88 -18.56 -24.28
C SER A 59 1.72 -17.61 -24.55
N LEU A 60 1.41 -17.33 -25.81
CA LEU A 60 0.25 -16.52 -26.19
C LEU A 60 -1.07 -17.11 -25.65
N PHE A 61 -1.19 -18.45 -25.63
CA PHE A 61 -2.38 -19.13 -25.17
C PHE A 61 -2.27 -19.48 -23.69
N ALA A 62 -3.38 -19.30 -22.97
CA ALA A 62 -3.47 -19.65 -21.55
C ALA A 62 -3.27 -21.14 -21.34
N ARG A 63 -2.46 -21.47 -20.33
CA ARG A 63 -2.15 -22.85 -19.93
C ARG A 63 -1.93 -22.93 -18.44
N LEU A 64 -2.05 -24.14 -17.89
CA LEU A 64 -1.66 -24.39 -16.51
C LEU A 64 -0.13 -24.30 -16.39
N VAL A 65 0.34 -23.56 -15.39
CA VAL A 65 1.76 -23.41 -15.06
C VAL A 65 1.98 -23.47 -13.55
N ASP A 66 3.10 -24.05 -13.17
CA ASP A 66 3.73 -23.90 -11.87
C ASP A 66 4.60 -22.66 -11.86
N VAL A 67 4.44 -21.85 -10.82
CA VAL A 67 5.25 -20.66 -10.56
C VAL A 67 6.13 -20.92 -9.37
N THR A 68 7.42 -20.68 -9.54
CA THR A 68 8.40 -20.68 -8.45
C THR A 68 9.23 -19.42 -8.52
N GLY A 69 9.72 -18.91 -7.40
CA GLY A 69 10.52 -17.71 -7.42
C GLY A 69 11.10 -17.33 -6.07
N SER A 70 11.85 -16.24 -6.10
CA SER A 70 12.44 -15.65 -4.91
C SER A 70 12.67 -14.16 -5.10
N GLY A 71 12.83 -13.45 -3.99
CA GLY A 71 13.14 -12.03 -4.01
C GLY A 71 13.53 -11.50 -2.64
N GLN A 72 13.67 -10.19 -2.57
CA GLN A 72 13.93 -9.49 -1.32
C GLN A 72 13.24 -8.13 -1.30
N PHE A 73 12.83 -7.72 -0.11
CA PHE A 73 12.50 -6.34 0.23
C PHE A 73 13.70 -5.72 0.92
N SER A 74 14.17 -4.57 0.46
CA SER A 74 15.42 -3.93 0.93
C SER A 74 15.22 -2.66 1.76
N SER A 75 14.01 -2.10 1.75
CA SER A 75 13.68 -0.87 2.48
C SER A 75 12.29 -1.00 3.06
N CYS A 76 12.21 -1.60 4.25
CA CYS A 76 11.00 -1.78 5.02
C CYS A 76 10.96 -0.86 6.23
N LEU A 77 9.78 -0.33 6.53
CA LEU A 77 9.46 0.41 7.74
C LEU A 77 8.28 -0.28 8.41
N ASP A 78 8.44 -0.64 9.68
CA ASP A 78 7.38 -1.20 10.51
C ASP A 78 7.00 -0.18 11.60
N ALA A 79 5.73 0.23 11.59
CA ALA A 79 5.19 1.21 12.52
C ALA A 79 5.03 0.65 13.95
N THR A 80 4.98 -0.68 14.09
CA THR A 80 4.74 -1.41 15.34
C THR A 80 6.00 -2.05 15.93
N ALA A 81 7.02 -2.33 15.11
CA ALA A 81 8.29 -2.91 15.54
C ALA A 81 9.49 -2.29 14.77
N PRO A 82 10.12 -1.22 15.30
CA PRO A 82 11.12 -0.42 14.58
C PRO A 82 12.45 -1.12 14.21
N GLY A 83 12.55 -2.44 14.39
CA GLY A 83 13.71 -3.26 14.01
C GLY A 83 13.59 -3.95 12.65
N ILE A 84 12.42 -3.91 12.00
CA ILE A 84 12.19 -4.56 10.70
C ILE A 84 12.62 -3.63 9.58
N ALA A 85 13.63 -4.04 8.81
CA ALA A 85 14.26 -3.20 7.78
C ALA A 85 14.32 -3.87 6.40
N PHE A 86 14.33 -5.21 6.36
CA PHE A 86 14.38 -5.98 5.12
C PHE A 86 13.81 -7.39 5.33
N GLY A 87 13.52 -8.08 4.24
CA GLY A 87 13.10 -9.49 4.28
C GLY A 87 13.33 -10.18 2.95
N SER A 88 13.78 -11.43 2.97
CA SER A 88 13.84 -12.28 1.77
C SER A 88 12.54 -13.06 1.65
N PHE A 89 12.17 -13.47 0.44
CA PHE A 89 10.99 -14.31 0.26
C PHE A 89 11.15 -15.32 -0.86
N THR A 90 10.41 -16.43 -0.73
CA THR A 90 10.20 -17.43 -1.79
C THR A 90 8.76 -17.35 -2.28
N ILE A 91 8.52 -17.86 -3.49
CA ILE A 91 7.21 -17.88 -4.14
C ILE A 91 6.96 -19.29 -4.63
N THR A 92 5.75 -19.79 -4.39
CA THR A 92 5.23 -21.00 -5.03
C THR A 92 3.77 -20.77 -5.43
N GLY A 93 3.33 -21.38 -6.51
CA GLY A 93 1.94 -21.29 -6.95
C GLY A 93 1.67 -22.16 -8.16
N ASN A 94 0.40 -22.40 -8.44
CA ASN A 94 -0.06 -23.10 -9.63
C ASN A 94 -1.34 -22.44 -10.12
N GLY A 95 -1.46 -22.26 -11.43
CA GLY A 95 -2.64 -21.61 -12.00
C GLY A 95 -2.55 -21.42 -13.50
N VAL A 96 -3.48 -20.66 -14.04
CA VAL A 96 -3.58 -20.45 -15.48
C VAL A 96 -2.88 -19.14 -15.84
N ALA A 97 -1.93 -19.22 -16.78
CA ALA A 97 -1.21 -18.05 -17.27
C ALA A 97 -0.94 -18.11 -18.78
N SER A 98 -0.87 -16.93 -19.37
CA SER A 98 -0.38 -16.62 -20.71
C SER A 98 0.45 -15.34 -20.64
N CYS A 99 1.00 -14.92 -21.77
CA CYS A 99 1.66 -13.61 -21.85
C CYS A 99 0.71 -12.41 -21.64
N LEU A 100 -0.60 -12.58 -21.86
CA LEU A 100 -1.59 -11.49 -21.81
C LEU A 100 -2.36 -11.46 -20.49
N MET A 101 -2.46 -12.61 -19.82
CA MET A 101 -3.21 -12.74 -18.59
C MET A 101 -2.57 -13.76 -17.67
N ALA A 102 -2.62 -13.52 -16.37
CA ALA A 102 -2.33 -14.53 -15.37
C ALA A 102 -3.40 -14.53 -14.29
N SER A 103 -3.77 -15.72 -13.85
CA SER A 103 -4.52 -15.94 -12.61
C SER A 103 -3.84 -17.11 -11.93
N VAL A 104 -2.82 -16.78 -11.14
CA VAL A 104 -2.00 -17.75 -10.42
C VAL A 104 -1.97 -17.35 -8.96
N PRO A 105 -2.79 -18.00 -8.11
CA PRO A 105 -2.64 -17.88 -6.67
C PRO A 105 -1.23 -18.26 -6.27
N THR A 106 -0.61 -17.47 -5.40
CA THR A 106 0.77 -17.72 -4.93
C THR A 106 0.86 -17.65 -3.43
N GLN A 107 1.69 -18.53 -2.86
CA GLN A 107 2.13 -18.45 -1.48
C GLN A 107 3.54 -17.88 -1.46
N ASN A 108 3.71 -16.80 -0.70
CA ASN A 108 5.01 -16.18 -0.46
C ASN A 108 5.40 -16.37 1.00
N THR A 109 6.53 -17.03 1.23
CA THR A 109 7.12 -17.14 2.57
C THR A 109 8.18 -16.08 2.72
N VAL A 110 7.94 -15.09 3.58
CA VAL A 110 8.85 -13.98 3.88
C VAL A 110 9.63 -14.31 5.14
N THR A 111 10.95 -14.23 5.09
CA THR A 111 11.85 -14.27 6.24
C THR A 111 12.39 -12.87 6.48
N TRP A 112 12.01 -12.28 7.62
CA TRP A 112 12.43 -10.94 8.01
C TRP A 112 13.85 -10.93 8.58
N ASN A 113 14.45 -9.75 8.66
CA ASN A 113 15.81 -9.57 9.17
C ASN A 113 16.02 -10.01 10.64
N ASP A 114 14.96 -10.09 11.43
CA ASP A 114 15.01 -10.62 12.80
C ASP A 114 14.84 -12.15 12.87
N GLY A 115 14.76 -12.83 11.72
CA GLY A 115 14.58 -14.27 11.59
C GLY A 115 13.14 -14.76 11.73
N SER A 116 12.19 -13.89 12.06
CA SER A 116 10.78 -14.24 12.06
C SER A 116 10.25 -14.44 10.63
N GLN A 117 9.13 -15.15 10.49
CA GLN A 117 8.56 -15.47 9.18
C GLN A 117 7.08 -15.06 9.08
N SER A 118 6.67 -14.69 7.87
CA SER A 118 5.27 -14.49 7.47
C SER A 118 4.97 -15.36 6.26
N VAL A 119 3.85 -16.07 6.27
CA VAL A 119 3.33 -16.76 5.08
C VAL A 119 2.18 -15.93 4.53
N ILE A 120 2.31 -15.49 3.27
CA ILE A 120 1.36 -14.61 2.60
C ILE A 120 0.72 -15.37 1.44
N GLU A 121 -0.59 -15.47 1.43
CA GLU A 121 -1.36 -16.04 0.34
C GLU A 121 -1.91 -14.90 -0.52
N PHE A 122 -1.38 -14.78 -1.73
CA PHE A 122 -1.87 -13.85 -2.74
C PHE A 122 -2.92 -14.54 -3.59
N LEU A 123 -4.06 -13.87 -3.74
CA LEU A 123 -5.14 -14.33 -4.59
C LEU A 123 -4.67 -14.24 -6.05
N GLY A 124 -5.11 -15.21 -6.86
CA GLY A 124 -4.99 -15.16 -8.32
C GLY A 124 -5.94 -14.11 -8.88
N GLY A 125 -5.71 -12.83 -8.58
CA GLY A 125 -6.36 -11.73 -9.28
C GLY A 125 -6.17 -11.89 -10.78
N ALA A 126 -7.16 -11.48 -11.57
CA ALA A 126 -6.98 -11.44 -13.01
C ALA A 126 -5.95 -10.35 -13.34
N ASP A 127 -4.68 -10.73 -13.41
CA ASP A 127 -3.61 -9.88 -13.89
C ASP A 127 -3.77 -9.76 -15.40
N VAL A 128 -4.64 -8.84 -15.84
CA VAL A 128 -4.66 -8.47 -17.26
C VAL A 128 -3.43 -7.65 -17.51
N ARG A 129 -2.52 -8.16 -18.35
CA ARG A 129 -1.34 -7.45 -18.82
C ARG A 129 -1.55 -7.13 -20.29
N PRO A 130 -2.21 -6.00 -20.63
CA PRO A 130 -2.14 -5.48 -21.98
C PRO A 130 -0.67 -5.36 -22.40
N VAL A 131 -0.37 -5.69 -23.64
CA VAL A 131 0.99 -5.63 -24.17
C VAL A 131 1.61 -4.26 -23.86
N GLY A 132 2.74 -4.25 -23.15
CA GLY A 132 3.46 -3.03 -22.75
C GLY A 132 3.16 -2.50 -21.34
N MET A 133 2.21 -3.09 -20.61
CA MET A 133 2.01 -2.76 -19.19
C MET A 133 3.02 -3.50 -18.31
N THR A 134 3.76 -2.76 -17.49
CA THR A 134 4.79 -3.32 -16.60
C THR A 134 4.27 -3.50 -15.17
N MET A 135 3.23 -2.77 -14.76
CA MET A 135 2.78 -2.71 -13.38
C MET A 135 1.61 -3.66 -13.09
N VAL A 136 1.75 -4.46 -12.03
CA VAL A 136 0.75 -5.43 -11.57
C VAL A 136 0.60 -5.33 -10.06
N THR A 137 -0.64 -5.27 -9.57
CA THR A 137 -0.92 -5.24 -8.13
C THR A 137 -1.71 -6.48 -7.75
N VAL A 138 -1.20 -7.24 -6.78
CA VAL A 138 -1.84 -8.43 -6.24
C VAL A 138 -2.21 -8.21 -4.77
N LEU A 139 -3.39 -8.70 -4.41
CA LEU A 139 -3.92 -8.64 -3.06
C LEU A 139 -3.86 -10.02 -2.42
N GLY A 140 -3.55 -10.05 -1.14
CA GLY A 140 -3.42 -11.28 -0.38
C GLY A 140 -3.63 -11.07 1.10
N ARG A 141 -3.37 -12.10 1.89
CA ARG A 141 -3.45 -12.05 3.34
C ARG A 141 -2.29 -12.83 3.94
N VAL A 142 -1.78 -12.35 5.07
CA VAL A 142 -0.84 -13.14 5.87
C VAL A 142 -1.62 -14.26 6.55
N SER A 143 -1.42 -15.50 6.09
CA SER A 143 -2.14 -16.67 6.58
C SER A 143 -1.54 -17.24 7.87
N SER A 144 -0.24 -17.04 8.11
CA SER A 144 0.40 -17.43 9.38
C SER A 144 1.69 -16.64 9.64
N GLY A 145 2.12 -16.63 10.91
CA GLY A 145 3.40 -16.06 11.34
C GLY A 145 3.31 -14.58 11.73
N ARG A 146 4.39 -13.84 11.56
CA ARG A 146 4.41 -12.41 11.87
C ARG A 146 3.41 -11.66 11.01
N TYR A 147 2.68 -10.72 11.60
CA TYR A 147 1.60 -9.96 10.94
C TYR A 147 0.42 -10.80 10.48
N GLU A 148 0.18 -11.95 11.12
CA GLU A 148 -0.97 -12.80 10.82
C GLU A 148 -2.27 -11.99 10.71
N ASN A 149 -3.10 -12.36 9.74
CA ASN A 149 -4.37 -11.72 9.40
C ASN A 149 -4.26 -10.34 8.73
N ALA A 150 -3.06 -9.78 8.57
CA ALA A 150 -2.87 -8.54 7.82
C ALA A 150 -3.23 -8.73 6.33
N LEU A 151 -3.86 -7.70 5.75
CA LEU A 151 -4.02 -7.57 4.31
C LEU A 151 -2.65 -7.27 3.69
N ALA A 152 -2.28 -8.03 2.67
CA ALA A 152 -1.05 -7.81 1.93
C ALA A 152 -1.37 -7.21 0.55
N ILE A 153 -0.75 -6.07 0.24
CA ILE A 153 -0.80 -5.44 -1.07
C ILE A 153 0.61 -5.49 -1.64
N LYS A 154 0.80 -6.21 -2.74
CA LYS A 154 2.09 -6.30 -3.40
C LYS A 154 1.98 -5.75 -4.81
N THR A 155 2.85 -4.82 -5.12
CA THR A 155 2.92 -4.21 -6.45
C THR A 155 4.22 -4.65 -7.11
N MET A 156 4.15 -4.98 -8.39
CA MET A 156 5.25 -5.51 -9.18
C MET A 156 5.37 -4.70 -10.46
N ASP A 157 6.58 -4.21 -10.74
CA ASP A 157 6.96 -3.55 -11.99
C ASP A 157 7.89 -4.47 -12.78
N VAL A 158 7.36 -5.12 -13.81
CA VAL A 158 8.03 -6.14 -14.62
C VAL A 158 9.06 -5.48 -15.53
N LEU A 159 10.33 -5.82 -15.33
CA LEU A 159 11.47 -5.18 -15.99
C LEU A 159 11.65 -5.59 -17.46
N SER A 160 11.22 -6.80 -17.80
CA SER A 160 11.31 -7.35 -19.17
C SER A 160 9.95 -7.87 -19.59
N VAL A 161 9.10 -6.99 -20.11
CA VAL A 161 7.83 -7.41 -20.70
C VAL A 161 8.14 -8.20 -21.97
N PRO A 162 7.74 -9.47 -22.06
CA PRO A 162 8.05 -10.29 -23.22
C PRO A 162 7.36 -9.71 -24.46
N GLY A 163 8.13 -9.56 -25.54
CA GLY A 163 7.58 -9.14 -26.83
C GLY A 163 6.63 -10.20 -27.40
N VAL A 164 5.70 -9.76 -28.27
CA VAL A 164 4.71 -10.64 -28.92
C VAL A 164 5.38 -11.84 -29.61
N THR A 165 6.51 -11.61 -30.28
CA THR A 165 7.29 -12.66 -30.96
C THR A 165 7.81 -13.72 -29.99
N GLN A 166 8.29 -13.33 -28.81
CA GLN A 166 8.77 -14.28 -27.80
C GLN A 166 7.61 -15.14 -27.27
N CYS A 167 6.44 -14.54 -27.06
CA CYS A 167 5.23 -15.24 -26.62
C CYS A 167 4.68 -16.26 -27.63
N ILE A 168 4.89 -16.02 -28.93
CA ILE A 168 4.44 -16.91 -30.01
C ILE A 168 5.45 -18.04 -30.25
N LEU A 169 6.74 -17.73 -30.31
CA LEU A 169 7.76 -18.67 -30.80
C LEU A 169 8.50 -19.42 -29.69
N GLY A 170 8.90 -18.73 -28.62
CA GLY A 170 9.81 -19.29 -27.60
C GLY A 170 9.15 -19.54 -26.24
N GLY A 171 8.03 -18.88 -25.97
CA GLY A 171 7.47 -18.78 -24.64
C GLY A 171 8.35 -17.99 -23.68
N VAL A 172 7.85 -17.80 -22.46
CA VAL A 172 8.52 -17.04 -21.40
C VAL A 172 8.64 -17.96 -20.20
N SER A 173 9.86 -18.41 -19.92
CA SER A 173 10.14 -19.31 -18.81
C SER A 173 10.43 -18.57 -17.50
N SER A 174 10.74 -17.28 -17.57
CA SER A 174 11.02 -16.48 -16.38
C SER A 174 10.68 -15.01 -16.55
N ALA A 175 10.50 -14.32 -15.43
CA ALA A 175 10.29 -12.88 -15.37
C ALA A 175 10.97 -12.29 -14.13
N THR A 176 11.39 -11.04 -14.23
CA THR A 176 11.99 -10.27 -13.13
C THR A 176 11.19 -8.98 -12.96
N ALA A 177 10.97 -8.58 -11.70
CA ALA A 177 10.24 -7.38 -11.36
C ALA A 177 10.88 -6.64 -10.18
N ASN A 178 10.74 -5.32 -10.18
CA ASN A 178 10.84 -4.54 -8.95
C ASN A 178 9.54 -4.70 -8.16
N VAL A 179 9.61 -4.78 -6.84
CA VAL A 179 8.43 -5.03 -6.01
C VAL A 179 8.35 -4.09 -4.82
N SER A 180 7.12 -3.77 -4.42
CA SER A 180 6.81 -3.17 -3.12
C SER A 180 5.76 -4.01 -2.40
N LEU A 181 5.73 -3.89 -1.07
CA LEU A 181 4.79 -4.58 -0.20
C LEU A 181 4.25 -3.63 0.85
N THR A 182 2.94 -3.63 1.05
CA THR A 182 2.28 -2.97 2.18
C THR A 182 1.46 -4.01 2.93
N LEU A 183 1.65 -4.08 4.24
CA LEU A 183 0.85 -4.90 5.16
C LEU A 183 -0.05 -3.98 5.98
N LEU A 184 -1.35 -4.22 5.93
CA LEU A 184 -2.37 -3.44 6.63
C LEU A 184 -3.09 -4.29 7.66
N ARG A 185 -3.31 -3.77 8.87
CA ARG A 185 -4.11 -4.46 9.88
C ARG A 185 -5.59 -4.25 9.55
N LEU A 186 -6.31 -5.35 9.33
CA LEU A 186 -7.76 -5.33 9.29
C LEU A 186 -8.26 -5.45 10.74
N PHE A 187 -9.23 -4.61 11.10
CA PHE A 187 -9.77 -4.37 12.45
C PHE A 187 -10.06 -5.64 13.26
#